data_AF-A0A7W4W0Q2-F1
#
_entry.id   AF-A0A7W4W0Q2-F1
#
_cell.length_a   1.000
_cell.length_b   1.000
_cell.length_c   1.000
_cell.angle_alpha   90.00
_cell.angle_beta   90.00
_cell.angle_gamma   90.00
#
_symmetry.space_group_name_H-M   'P 1'
#
loop_
_entity.id
_entity.type
_entity.pdbx_description
1 polymer ?
#
loop_
_entity_poly.entity_id
_entity_poly.type
_entity_poly.pdbx_seq_one_letter_code
_entity_poly.pdbx_strand_id
1 'polypeptide(L)'
;MATPERRTAPGTPAVPAAAPAASGPVPVMAPFGWLLILSAGIGLIMATWLLYGTEYDGMWAGYRDGIIGTVVVLCAMALNTTLPKKPFLGLLGLCGILLILFAVFLENETAVFVAELASGIVLLVGTGLYASGRRD
;
A
#
# COMPACT_ATOMS: atom_id res chain seq x y z
N MET A 1 11.86 54.69 -54.25
CA MET A 1 11.65 53.25 -53.95
C MET A 1 12.55 52.89 -52.79
N ALA A 2 11.98 52.61 -51.63
CA ALA A 2 12.71 52.27 -50.41
C ALA A 2 12.84 50.75 -50.31
N THR A 3 14.07 50.25 -50.25
CA THR A 3 14.42 48.88 -49.85
C THR A 3 14.14 48.74 -48.34
N PRO A 4 13.29 47.80 -47.88
CA PRO A 4 13.09 47.61 -46.45
C PRO A 4 14.26 46.81 -45.87
N GLU A 5 14.97 47.41 -44.92
CA GLU A 5 15.97 46.71 -44.11
C GLU A 5 15.30 45.62 -43.24
N ARG A 6 15.91 44.43 -43.25
CA ARG A 6 15.53 43.32 -42.38
C ARG A 6 15.85 43.68 -40.93
N ARG A 7 14.84 44.15 -40.19
CA ARG A 7 14.89 44.33 -38.74
C ARG A 7 15.22 42.99 -38.09
N THR A 8 16.41 42.85 -37.51
CA THR A 8 16.79 41.77 -36.60
C THR A 8 15.75 41.70 -35.47
N ALA A 9 14.99 40.61 -35.43
CA ALA A 9 13.97 40.41 -34.40
C ALA A 9 14.63 40.36 -33.01
N PRO A 10 14.08 41.04 -31.99
CA PRO A 10 14.58 40.98 -30.62
C PRO A 10 14.48 39.55 -30.09
N GLY A 11 15.51 39.14 -29.36
CA GLY A 11 15.66 37.80 -28.81
C GLY A 11 14.40 37.24 -28.17
N THR A 12 14.01 36.06 -28.61
CA THR A 12 13.06 35.19 -27.90
C THR A 12 13.53 35.10 -26.44
N PRO A 13 12.72 35.49 -25.45
CA PRO A 13 13.08 35.28 -24.06
C PRO A 13 13.32 33.79 -23.84
N ALA A 14 14.49 33.43 -23.33
CA ALA A 14 14.75 32.07 -22.89
C ALA A 14 13.78 31.77 -21.75
N VAL A 15 12.73 31.00 -22.04
CA VAL A 15 11.82 30.47 -21.02
C VAL A 15 12.64 29.48 -20.21
N PRO A 16 12.84 29.69 -18.88
CA PRO A 16 13.45 28.69 -18.04
C PRO A 16 12.63 27.41 -18.18
N ALA A 17 13.27 26.29 -18.52
CA ALA A 17 12.60 25.00 -18.54
C ALA A 17 11.88 24.83 -17.20
N ALA A 18 10.55 24.79 -17.24
CA ALA A 18 9.75 24.63 -16.03
C ALA A 18 10.24 23.38 -15.30
N ALA A 19 10.44 23.49 -13.98
CA ALA A 19 10.77 22.34 -13.15
C ALA A 19 9.81 21.19 -13.49
N PRO A 20 10.30 19.93 -13.58
CA PRO A 20 9.44 18.79 -13.89
C PRO A 20 8.21 18.86 -12.99
N ALA A 21 7.02 18.94 -13.59
CA ALA A 21 5.78 18.93 -12.83
C ALA A 21 5.80 17.68 -11.95
N ALA A 22 5.78 17.87 -10.63
CA ALA A 22 5.67 16.76 -9.70
C ALA A 22 4.48 15.92 -10.14
N SER A 23 4.72 14.65 -10.45
CA SER A 23 3.67 13.75 -10.91
C SER A 23 2.59 13.69 -9.83
N GLY A 24 1.45 14.32 -10.09
CA GLY A 24 0.32 14.29 -9.18
C GLY A 24 -0.14 12.84 -8.96
N PRO A 25 -0.94 12.58 -7.91
CA PRO A 25 -1.39 11.23 -7.58
C PRO A 25 -2.05 10.58 -8.79
N VAL A 26 -1.56 9.39 -9.14
CA VAL A 26 -2.09 8.61 -10.25
C VAL A 26 -3.44 8.04 -9.82
N PRO A 27 -4.53 8.30 -10.56
CA PRO A 27 -5.91 8.05 -10.11
C PRO A 27 -6.24 6.58 -9.82
N VAL A 28 -5.41 5.65 -10.29
CA VAL A 28 -5.60 4.20 -10.07
C VAL A 28 -4.87 3.68 -8.81
N MET A 29 -3.94 4.45 -8.23
CA MET A 29 -3.12 3.95 -7.11
C MET A 29 -3.94 3.72 -5.85
N ALA A 30 -4.87 4.64 -5.52
CA ALA A 30 -5.70 4.48 -4.32
C ALA A 30 -6.67 3.29 -4.40
N PRO A 31 -7.48 3.13 -5.48
CA PRO A 31 -8.34 1.97 -5.62
C PRO A 31 -7.57 0.65 -5.68
N PHE A 32 -6.43 0.62 -6.37
CA PHE A 32 -5.61 -0.58 -6.46
C PHE A 32 -4.96 -0.94 -5.12
N GLY A 33 -4.39 0.04 -4.42
CA GLY A 33 -3.83 -0.16 -3.08
C GLY A 33 -4.88 -0.68 -2.09
N TRP A 34 -6.11 -0.18 -2.18
CA TRP A 34 -7.24 -0.67 -1.38
C TRP A 34 -7.56 -2.14 -1.65
N LEU A 35 -7.59 -2.55 -2.92
CA LEU A 35 -7.81 -3.95 -3.30
C LEU A 35 -6.70 -4.87 -2.78
N LEU A 36 -5.44 -4.41 -2.83
CA LEU A 36 -4.31 -5.16 -2.26
C LEU A 36 -4.44 -5.33 -0.74
N ILE A 37 -4.80 -4.27 -0.02
CA ILE A 37 -5.04 -4.34 1.43
C ILE A 37 -6.14 -5.35 1.75
N LEU A 38 -7.27 -5.26 1.04
CA LEU A 38 -8.42 -6.13 1.29
C LEU A 38 -8.11 -7.60 0.96
N SER A 39 -7.45 -7.84 -0.17
CA SER A 39 -7.06 -9.19 -0.58
C SER A 39 -6.00 -9.80 0.36
N ALA A 40 -5.06 -9.00 0.88
CA ALA A 40 -4.12 -9.45 1.89
C ALA A 40 -4.83 -9.87 3.19
N GLY A 41 -5.79 -9.06 3.68
CA GLY A 41 -6.55 -9.39 4.89
C GLY A 41 -7.39 -10.66 4.74
N ILE A 42 -8.15 -10.78 3.63
CA ILE A 42 -8.96 -11.97 3.35
C ILE A 42 -8.07 -13.20 3.12
N GLY A 43 -6.98 -13.03 2.36
CA GLY A 43 -6.02 -14.09 2.09
C GLY A 43 -5.37 -14.63 3.36
N LEU A 44 -4.99 -13.73 4.27
CA LEU A 44 -4.44 -14.10 5.58
C LEU A 44 -5.45 -14.89 6.41
N ILE A 45 -6.71 -14.43 6.49
CA ILE A 45 -7.77 -15.18 7.17
C ILE A 45 -7.91 -16.56 6.54
N MET A 46 -8.01 -16.67 5.21
CA MET A 46 -8.12 -17.97 4.55
C MET A 46 -6.92 -18.87 4.80
N ALA A 47 -5.70 -18.32 4.88
CA ALA A 47 -4.50 -19.06 5.22
C ALA A 47 -4.60 -19.70 6.63
N THR A 48 -5.15 -18.98 7.61
CA THR A 48 -5.32 -19.52 8.97
C THR A 48 -6.24 -20.73 9.03
N TRP A 49 -7.20 -20.85 8.11
CA TRP A 49 -8.13 -21.99 8.05
C TRP A 49 -7.60 -23.16 7.23
N LEU A 50 -6.80 -22.88 6.20
CA LEU A 50 -6.46 -23.87 5.17
C LEU A 50 -5.03 -24.39 5.27
N LEU A 51 -4.11 -23.58 5.80
CA LEU A 51 -2.67 -23.86 5.74
C LEU A 51 -2.03 -24.09 7.10
N TYR A 52 -2.65 -23.60 8.17
CA TYR A 52 -2.04 -23.63 9.50
C TYR A 52 -2.43 -24.94 10.16
N GLY A 53 -1.46 -25.62 10.76
CA GLY A 53 -1.72 -26.87 11.43
C GLY A 53 -2.52 -26.69 12.73
N THR A 54 -3.05 -27.80 13.22
CA THR A 54 -3.91 -27.84 14.42
C THR A 54 -3.14 -28.08 15.71
N GLU A 55 -1.85 -28.35 15.60
CA GLU A 55 -0.91 -28.42 16.70
C GLU A 55 -0.71 -27.06 17.39
N TYR A 56 -0.07 -27.08 18.55
CA TYR A 56 0.02 -25.91 19.44
C TYR A 56 0.53 -24.66 18.71
N ASP A 57 1.61 -24.77 17.94
CA ASP A 57 2.23 -23.62 17.26
C ASP A 57 1.37 -23.09 16.11
N GLY A 58 0.81 -23.97 15.26
CA GLY A 58 -0.11 -23.61 14.19
C GLY A 58 -1.41 -22.97 14.70
N MET A 59 -1.94 -23.45 15.82
CA MET A 59 -3.14 -22.90 16.45
C MET A 59 -2.93 -21.46 16.94
N TRP A 60 -1.83 -21.18 17.64
CA TRP A 60 -1.52 -19.83 18.10
C TRP A 60 -1.23 -18.87 16.96
N ALA A 61 -0.58 -19.36 15.89
CA ALA A 61 -0.43 -18.61 14.64
C ALA A 61 -1.80 -18.26 14.02
N GLY A 62 -2.72 -19.22 13.99
CA GLY A 62 -4.05 -19.00 13.43
C GLY A 62 -4.82 -17.93 14.20
N TYR A 63 -4.73 -17.93 15.53
CA TYR A 63 -5.39 -16.91 16.35
C TYR A 63 -4.83 -15.50 16.12
N ARG A 64 -3.49 -15.32 16.14
CA ARG A 64 -2.90 -13.99 15.95
C ARG A 64 -3.19 -13.45 14.55
N ASP A 65 -3.05 -14.29 13.53
CA ASP A 65 -3.20 -13.88 12.14
C ASP A 65 -4.67 -13.68 11.76
N GLY A 66 -5.57 -14.46 12.35
CA GLY A 66 -7.02 -14.26 12.21
C GLY A 66 -7.47 -12.93 12.81
N ILE A 67 -6.93 -12.54 13.97
CA ILE A 67 -7.20 -11.22 14.59
C ILE A 67 -6.64 -10.11 13.70
N ILE A 68 -5.39 -10.22 13.26
CA ILE A 68 -4.75 -9.21 12.39
C ILE A 68 -5.53 -9.08 11.06
N GLY A 69 -5.85 -10.19 10.42
CA GLY A 69 -6.62 -10.21 9.18
C GLY A 69 -7.98 -9.54 9.34
N THR A 70 -8.67 -9.78 10.45
CA THR A 70 -9.94 -9.11 10.77
C THR A 70 -9.77 -7.60 10.93
N VAL A 71 -8.73 -7.16 11.67
CA VAL A 71 -8.41 -5.73 11.82
C VAL A 71 -8.11 -5.09 10.46
N VAL A 72 -7.36 -5.77 9.60
CA VAL A 72 -7.05 -5.30 8.24
C VAL A 72 -8.31 -5.12 7.41
N VAL A 73 -9.22 -6.10 7.42
CA VAL A 73 -10.50 -6.01 6.68
C VAL A 73 -11.35 -4.85 7.19
N LEU A 74 -11.47 -4.69 8.52
CA LEU A 74 -12.22 -3.58 9.11
C LEU A 74 -11.60 -2.22 8.75
N CYS A 75 -10.28 -2.10 8.79
CA CYS A 75 -9.58 -0.89 8.38
C CYS A 75 -9.77 -0.61 6.88
N ALA A 76 -9.69 -1.64 6.03
CA ALA A 76 -9.94 -1.52 4.59
C ALA A 76 -11.36 -1.01 4.32
N MET A 77 -12.37 -1.52 5.03
CA MET A 77 -13.73 -1.00 4.94
C MET A 77 -13.83 0.44 5.44
N ALA A 78 -13.19 0.74 6.57
CA ALA A 78 -13.14 2.09 7.13
C ALA A 78 -12.49 3.09 6.15
N LEU A 79 -11.54 2.67 5.32
CA LEU A 79 -10.94 3.51 4.27
C LEU A 79 -11.95 4.01 3.22
N ASN A 80 -13.09 3.34 3.04
CA ASN A 80 -14.17 3.79 2.15
C ASN A 80 -15.28 4.62 2.82
N THR A 81 -15.16 4.91 4.11
CA THR A 81 -16.14 5.74 4.85
C THR A 81 -15.80 7.24 4.82
N THR A 82 -16.48 8.08 5.60
CA THR A 82 -16.13 9.50 5.81
C THR A 82 -15.14 9.74 6.96
N LEU A 83 -14.69 8.68 7.66
CA LEU A 83 -13.79 8.79 8.81
C LEU A 83 -12.35 9.21 8.41
N PRO A 84 -11.58 9.82 9.34
CA PRO A 84 -10.18 10.18 9.12
C PRO A 84 -9.32 8.97 8.73
N LYS A 85 -8.62 9.05 7.59
CA LYS A 85 -7.92 7.90 6.99
C LYS A 85 -6.54 7.60 7.57
N LYS A 86 -5.84 8.64 8.01
CA LYS A 86 -4.47 8.58 8.57
C LYS A 86 -4.31 7.51 9.67
N PRO A 87 -5.17 7.41 10.69
CA PRO A 87 -5.03 6.37 11.73
C PRO A 87 -5.18 4.97 11.16
N PHE A 88 -6.12 4.74 10.24
CA PHE A 88 -6.32 3.43 9.62
C PHE A 88 -5.11 3.03 8.75
N LEU A 89 -4.54 3.97 7.99
CA LEU A 89 -3.32 3.70 7.22
C LEU A 89 -2.12 3.40 8.12
N GLY A 90 -1.99 4.11 9.24
CA GLY A 90 -0.98 3.80 10.25
C GLY A 90 -1.14 2.39 10.81
N LEU A 91 -2.37 2.00 11.15
CA LEU A 91 -2.66 0.67 11.68
C LEU A 91 -2.40 -0.44 10.64
N LEU A 92 -2.81 -0.23 9.38
CA LEU A 92 -2.54 -1.16 8.28
C LEU A 92 -1.03 -1.34 8.03
N GLY A 93 -0.27 -0.23 8.05
CA GLY A 93 1.19 -0.29 7.96
C GLY A 93 1.81 -1.05 9.12
N LEU A 94 1.35 -0.81 10.35
CA LEU A 94 1.80 -1.55 11.54
C LEU A 94 1.49 -3.05 11.44
N CYS A 95 0.30 -3.43 11.01
CA CYS A 95 -0.05 -4.83 10.77
C CYS A 95 0.88 -5.47 9.74
N GLY A 96 1.21 -4.77 8.65
CA GLY A 96 2.15 -5.27 7.64
C GLY A 96 3.56 -5.50 8.19
N ILE A 97 4.07 -4.56 8.99
CA ILE A 97 5.36 -4.70 9.67
C ILE A 97 5.34 -5.87 10.65
N LEU A 98 4.29 -5.97 11.48
CA LEU A 98 4.15 -7.04 12.46
C LEU A 98 4.16 -8.42 11.81
N LEU A 99 3.44 -8.61 10.70
CA LEU A 99 3.43 -9.87 9.96
C LEU A 99 4.82 -10.24 9.43
N ILE A 100 5.58 -9.28 8.90
CA ILE A 100 6.96 -9.52 8.46
C ILE A 100 7.85 -9.90 9.64
N LEU A 101 7.70 -9.23 10.78
CA LEU A 101 8.47 -9.57 11.98
C LEU A 101 8.12 -10.97 12.50
N PHE A 102 6.83 -11.34 12.49
CA PHE A 102 6.41 -12.69 12.88
C PHE A 102 6.98 -13.75 11.94
N ALA A 103 6.90 -13.53 10.63
CA ALA A 103 7.51 -14.45 9.67
C ALA A 103 9.01 -14.63 9.96
N VAL A 104 9.75 -13.54 10.15
CA VAL A 104 11.22 -13.62 10.29
C VAL A 104 11.67 -14.18 11.64
N PHE A 105 10.93 -13.93 12.73
CA PHE A 105 11.42 -14.17 14.08
C PHE A 105 10.70 -15.25 14.89
N LEU A 106 9.47 -15.67 14.54
CA LEU A 106 8.72 -16.64 15.35
C LEU A 106 9.01 -18.12 15.03
N GLU A 107 10.00 -18.43 14.18
CA GLU A 107 10.40 -19.79 13.79
C GLU A 107 9.20 -20.74 13.56
N ASN A 108 8.19 -20.26 12.84
CA ASN A 108 6.98 -21.04 12.57
C ASN A 108 7.21 -22.05 11.44
N GLU A 109 6.23 -22.94 11.28
CA GLU A 109 6.13 -23.79 10.09
C GLU A 109 6.17 -22.96 8.79
N THR A 110 6.76 -23.55 7.74
CA THR A 110 6.96 -22.88 6.44
C THR A 110 5.67 -22.29 5.87
N ALA A 111 4.53 -22.95 6.07
CA ALA A 111 3.24 -22.46 5.58
C ALA A 111 2.82 -21.14 6.24
N VAL A 112 3.01 -21.03 7.56
CA VAL A 112 2.76 -19.82 8.35
C VAL A 112 3.74 -18.73 7.92
N PHE A 113 5.04 -19.06 7.85
CA PHE A 113 6.07 -18.14 7.39
C PHE A 113 5.74 -17.48 6.06
N VAL A 114 5.39 -18.28 5.05
CA VAL A 114 5.08 -17.78 3.71
C VAL A 114 3.81 -16.92 3.71
N ALA A 115 2.76 -17.35 4.45
CA ALA A 115 1.51 -16.61 4.54
C ALA A 115 1.68 -15.24 5.21
N GLU A 116 2.38 -15.19 6.34
CA GLU A 116 2.69 -13.96 7.08
C GLU A 116 3.55 -13.02 6.22
N LEU A 117 4.62 -13.52 5.62
CA LEU A 117 5.53 -12.71 4.81
C LEU A 117 4.83 -12.14 3.57
N ALA A 118 4.13 -12.98 2.82
CA ALA A 118 3.42 -12.55 1.60
C ALA A 118 2.33 -11.53 1.95
N SER A 119 1.52 -11.80 2.97
CA SER A 119 0.45 -10.89 3.40
C SER A 119 1.03 -9.57 3.90
N GLY A 120 2.12 -9.61 4.69
CA GLY A 120 2.81 -8.43 5.18
C GLY A 120 3.34 -7.54 4.05
N ILE A 121 4.00 -8.12 3.04
CA ILE A 121 4.49 -7.39 1.87
C ILE A 121 3.35 -6.76 1.08
N VAL A 122 2.31 -7.56 0.74
CA VAL A 122 1.17 -7.06 -0.03
C VAL A 122 0.45 -5.94 0.72
N LEU A 123 0.33 -6.05 2.05
CA LEU A 123 -0.29 -5.06 2.90
C LEU A 123 0.51 -3.74 2.93
N LEU A 124 1.84 -3.80 3.02
CA LEU A 124 2.70 -2.61 2.98
C LEU A 124 2.67 -1.92 1.61
N VAL A 125 2.76 -2.70 0.53
CA VAL A 125 2.65 -2.18 -0.84
C VAL A 125 1.27 -1.56 -1.05
N GLY A 126 0.20 -2.26 -0.67
CA GLY A 126 -1.16 -1.76 -0.76
C GLY A 126 -1.37 -0.47 0.02
N THR A 127 -0.85 -0.39 1.25
CA THR A 127 -0.90 0.81 2.09
C THR A 127 -0.13 1.98 1.47
N GLY A 128 1.07 1.73 0.94
CA GLY A 128 1.89 2.72 0.26
C GLY A 128 1.22 3.27 -1.00
N LEU A 129 0.68 2.40 -1.85
CA LEU A 129 -0.06 2.76 -3.05
C LEU A 129 -1.36 3.52 -2.71
N TYR A 130 -2.05 3.11 -1.65
CA TYR A 130 -3.24 3.81 -1.18
C TYR A 130 -2.90 5.22 -0.71
N ALA A 131 -1.84 5.38 0.07
CA ALA A 131 -1.40 6.68 0.56
C ALA A 131 -0.91 7.59 -0.59
N SER A 132 -0.13 7.08 -1.53
CA SER A 132 0.41 7.87 -2.64
C SER A 132 -0.65 8.28 -3.68
N GLY A 133 -1.74 7.52 -3.78
CA GLY A 133 -2.88 7.85 -4.65
C GLY A 133 -3.80 8.93 -4.08
N ARG A 134 -3.59 9.36 -2.84
CA ARG A 134 -4.41 10.38 -2.17
C ARG A 134 -3.78 11.77 -2.27
N ARG A 135 -4.63 12.79 -2.19
CA ARG A 135 -4.24 14.21 -2.26
C ARG A 135 -4.16 14.90 -0.89
N ASP A 136 -4.49 14.20 0.21
CA ASP A 136 -4.73 14.78 1.55
C ASP A 136 -3.84 14.19 2.67
#